data_AF-A0AAC9F8U0-F1
#
_entry.id   AF-A0AAC9F8U0-F1
#
_cell.length_a   1.000
_cell.length_b   1.000
_cell.length_c   1.000
_cell.angle_alpha   90.00
_cell.angle_beta   90.00
_cell.angle_gamma   90.00
#
_symmetry.space_group_name_H-M   'P 1'
#
loop_
_entity.id
_entity.type
_entity.pdbx_description
1 polymer ?
#
loop_
_entity_poly.entity_id
_entity_poly.type
_entity_poly.pdbx_seq_one_letter_code
_entity_poly.pdbx_strand_id
1 'polypeptide(L)'
;MLRMNSVFFAFVLLSTFIFSSSFAQSSSKIQNTSQDTQNASSAVSKQTGSNQNNAIAMLFGEPITLADITPDQDTMSKIRKQAPDNVTQLVTQMRAINLANQIIEGVLSDYASTHNIEVDSDLVEAFKQKFGSEYEKNNQKVAAKKDAQQENNELKESVSAEDITSIDEIALTQVERWQIEKHLYKTYGGAVIFEQSNPSMPVEAYLALMKEYANKGKFKVLDEALAERFWEAFEPPYEFVIAPEDVNFNQPWWR
;
A
#
# COMPACT_ATOMS: atom_id res chain seq x y z
N MET A 1 -1.63 18.15 -3.91
CA MET A 1 -0.27 17.60 -3.67
C MET A 1 -0.33 16.78 -2.39
N LEU A 2 -0.76 15.51 -2.47
CA LEU A 2 -0.50 14.56 -1.39
C LEU A 2 0.94 14.09 -1.56
N ARG A 3 1.81 14.49 -0.64
CA ARG A 3 3.10 13.82 -0.49
C ARG A 3 2.83 12.52 0.24
N MET A 4 2.74 11.42 -0.49
CA MET A 4 2.74 10.08 0.09
C MET A 4 4.15 9.83 0.63
N ASN A 5 4.35 10.10 1.92
CA ASN A 5 5.40 9.44 2.67
C ASN A 5 4.99 7.98 2.76
N SER A 6 5.50 7.17 1.84
CA SER A 6 5.30 5.72 1.85
C SER A 6 6.19 5.14 2.93
N VAL A 7 5.84 5.36 4.20
CA VAL A 7 6.34 4.51 5.29
C VAL A 7 5.78 3.13 5.02
N PHE A 8 6.67 2.14 4.93
CA PHE A 8 6.37 0.76 4.60
C PHE A 8 5.18 0.20 5.39
N PHE A 9 3.99 0.27 4.82
CA PHE A 9 2.92 -0.66 5.08
C PHE A 9 2.80 -1.52 3.84
N ALA A 10 3.74 -2.44 3.68
CA ALA A 10 3.41 -3.62 2.92
C ALA A 10 2.29 -4.29 3.72
N PHE A 11 1.05 -4.13 3.28
CA PHE A 11 0.04 -5.16 3.46
C PHE A 11 0.66 -6.43 2.86
N VAL A 12 1.43 -7.16 3.66
CA VAL A 12 2.01 -8.44 3.24
C VAL A 12 0.91 -9.47 3.41
N LEU A 13 -0.14 -9.36 2.60
CA LEU A 13 -0.90 -10.53 2.16
C LEU A 13 -0.06 -11.25 1.08
N LEU A 14 1.20 -11.55 1.39
CA LEU A 14 1.92 -12.64 0.76
C LEU A 14 1.66 -13.88 1.62
N SER A 15 0.46 -14.42 1.53
CA SER A 15 0.37 -15.88 1.48
C SER A 15 1.13 -16.30 0.22
N THR A 16 2.19 -17.07 0.41
CA THR A 16 3.03 -17.65 -0.63
C THR A 16 2.20 -18.42 -1.66
N PHE A 17 1.87 -17.80 -2.80
CA PHE A 17 1.46 -18.53 -4.00
C PHE A 17 2.66 -18.72 -4.93
N ILE A 18 3.54 -19.65 -4.55
CA ILE A 18 4.24 -20.46 -5.55
C ILE A 18 3.34 -21.67 -5.74
N PHE A 19 2.52 -21.69 -6.80
CA PHE A 19 2.25 -22.83 -7.69
C PHE A 19 1.05 -22.53 -8.61
N SER A 20 1.36 -22.46 -9.91
CA SER A 20 0.53 -22.89 -11.04
C SER A 20 -0.96 -22.53 -11.07
N SER A 21 -1.27 -21.35 -11.61
CA SER A 21 -2.44 -21.23 -12.49
C SER A 21 -1.99 -20.76 -13.86
N SER A 22 -2.23 -21.61 -14.85
CA SER A 22 -2.00 -21.30 -16.26
C SER A 22 -2.94 -20.17 -16.68
N PHE A 23 -2.46 -18.94 -16.65
CA PHE A 23 -3.06 -17.85 -17.43
C PHE A 23 -2.09 -17.44 -18.54
N ALA A 24 -1.85 -18.39 -19.43
CA ALA A 24 -1.30 -18.12 -20.75
C ALA A 24 -2.46 -17.81 -21.70
N GLN A 25 -2.28 -16.74 -22.48
CA GLN A 25 -3.02 -16.42 -23.71
C GLN A 25 -4.49 -16.00 -23.56
N SER A 26 -4.71 -14.69 -23.53
CA SER A 26 -5.64 -14.10 -24.51
C SER A 26 -5.05 -12.81 -25.07
N SER A 27 -5.02 -12.77 -26.40
CA SER A 27 -4.14 -11.96 -27.22
C SER A 27 -4.78 -10.63 -27.64
N SER A 28 -3.90 -9.70 -27.99
CA SER A 28 -3.97 -8.83 -29.18
C SER A 28 -5.08 -7.79 -29.29
N LYS A 29 -4.67 -6.51 -29.39
CA LYS A 29 -4.53 -5.76 -30.67
C LYS A 29 -4.72 -4.26 -30.41
N ILE A 30 -3.62 -3.50 -30.29
CA ILE A 30 -3.66 -2.05 -30.53
C ILE A 30 -2.71 -1.78 -31.68
N GLN A 31 -3.29 -1.68 -32.88
CA GLN A 31 -2.64 -1.17 -34.07
C GLN A 31 -2.74 0.35 -34.08
N ASN A 32 -1.59 0.98 -34.24
CA ASN A 32 -1.40 2.37 -34.64
C ASN A 32 -2.21 2.69 -35.90
N THR A 33 -2.96 3.80 -35.88
CA THR A 33 -3.31 4.55 -37.10
C THR A 33 -3.36 6.03 -36.76
N SER A 34 -2.37 6.76 -37.26
CA SER A 34 -2.37 8.21 -37.38
C SER A 34 -3.05 8.58 -38.69
N GLN A 35 -3.97 9.55 -38.68
CA GLN A 35 -4.07 10.53 -39.77
C GLN A 35 -4.84 11.79 -39.33
N ASP A 36 -4.21 12.91 -39.66
CA ASP A 36 -4.59 14.31 -39.43
C ASP A 36 -5.94 14.71 -40.02
N THR A 37 -6.61 15.68 -39.39
CA THR A 37 -7.01 16.93 -40.07
C THR A 37 -7.19 18.05 -39.04
N GLN A 38 -6.46 19.15 -39.23
CA GLN A 38 -6.59 20.39 -38.48
C GLN A 38 -7.86 21.16 -38.86
N ASN A 39 -8.56 21.73 -37.87
CA ASN A 39 -9.19 23.03 -38.05
C ASN A 39 -9.33 23.76 -36.70
N ALA A 40 -8.92 25.03 -36.69
CA ALA A 40 -8.84 25.88 -35.51
C ALA A 40 -10.15 26.64 -35.26
N SER A 41 -10.59 26.75 -34.00
CA SER A 41 -10.92 28.03 -33.34
C SER A 41 -11.49 27.78 -31.93
N SER A 42 -10.71 28.18 -30.93
CA SER A 42 -11.07 28.79 -29.65
C SER A 42 -12.43 28.50 -29.00
N ALA A 43 -12.44 27.66 -27.97
CA ALA A 43 -13.32 27.82 -26.80
C ALA A 43 -12.71 27.15 -25.56
N VAL A 44 -12.60 27.93 -24.49
CA VAL A 44 -12.19 27.53 -23.15
C VAL A 44 -13.05 26.35 -22.65
N SER A 45 -12.49 25.15 -22.54
CA SER A 45 -12.86 24.12 -21.53
C SER A 45 -12.04 22.84 -21.72
N LYS A 46 -11.83 22.11 -20.61
CA LYS A 46 -11.33 20.73 -20.47
C LYS A 46 -9.81 20.48 -20.53
N GLN A 47 -9.14 20.76 -19.42
CA GLN A 47 -7.99 19.95 -18.97
C GLN A 47 -8.40 18.75 -18.08
N THR A 48 -9.69 18.40 -18.00
CA THR A 48 -10.20 17.24 -17.25
C THR A 48 -10.41 15.98 -18.10
N GLY A 49 -10.24 16.05 -19.43
CA GLY A 49 -10.57 14.93 -20.34
C GLY A 49 -9.45 13.91 -20.58
N SER A 50 -8.20 14.23 -20.25
CA SER A 50 -7.05 13.34 -20.54
C SER A 50 -6.77 12.34 -19.42
N ASN A 51 -6.91 12.75 -18.15
CA ASN A 51 -6.52 11.90 -17.01
C ASN A 51 -7.55 10.83 -16.67
N GLN A 52 -8.83 11.05 -17.00
CA GLN A 52 -9.89 10.05 -16.81
C GLN A 52 -9.78 8.89 -17.81
N ASN A 53 -9.31 9.15 -19.04
CA ASN A 53 -9.18 8.12 -20.08
C ASN A 53 -8.10 7.07 -19.80
N ASN A 54 -7.17 7.35 -18.87
CA ASN A 54 -6.08 6.45 -18.49
C ASN A 54 -6.15 6.03 -17.01
N ALA A 55 -7.28 6.28 -16.34
CA ALA A 55 -7.47 5.90 -14.95
C ALA A 55 -7.59 4.38 -14.83
N ILE A 56 -6.79 3.78 -13.96
CA ILE A 56 -6.89 2.37 -13.56
C ILE A 56 -7.73 2.20 -12.30
N ALA A 57 -7.87 3.27 -11.51
CA ALA A 57 -8.79 3.37 -10.38
C ALA A 57 -9.17 4.83 -10.14
N MET A 58 -10.20 5.02 -9.33
CA MET A 58 -10.68 6.30 -8.83
C MET A 58 -10.64 6.24 -7.31
N LEU A 59 -10.12 7.29 -6.66
CA LEU A 59 -10.12 7.44 -5.20
C LEU A 59 -10.53 8.87 -4.85
N PHE A 60 -11.66 9.01 -4.15
CA PHE A 60 -12.31 10.28 -3.81
C PHE A 60 -12.53 11.22 -5.01
N GLY A 61 -12.76 10.65 -6.19
CA GLY A 61 -12.95 11.39 -7.44
C GLY A 61 -11.65 11.74 -8.18
N GLU A 62 -10.49 11.46 -7.59
CA GLU A 62 -9.18 11.63 -8.23
C GLU A 62 -8.77 10.33 -8.95
N PRO A 63 -8.25 10.42 -10.19
CA PRO A 63 -7.79 9.25 -10.93
C PRO A 63 -6.45 8.75 -10.38
N ILE A 64 -6.34 7.44 -10.22
CA ILE A 64 -5.06 6.74 -10.06
C ILE A 64 -4.72 6.15 -11.43
N THR A 65 -3.51 6.41 -11.91
CA THR A 65 -2.99 5.98 -13.21
C THR A 65 -1.94 4.89 -13.06
N LEU A 66 -1.58 4.24 -14.18
CA LEU A 66 -0.49 3.25 -14.19
C LEU A 66 0.85 3.83 -13.72
N ALA A 67 1.10 5.12 -13.96
CA ALA A 67 2.33 5.78 -13.52
C ALA A 67 2.37 5.91 -12.00
N ASP A 68 1.23 6.17 -11.36
CA ASP A 68 1.14 6.37 -9.91
C ASP A 68 1.44 5.08 -9.12
N ILE A 69 1.17 3.92 -9.71
CA ILE A 69 1.38 2.62 -9.06
C ILE A 69 2.62 1.87 -9.57
N THR A 70 3.32 2.40 -10.58
CA THR A 70 4.54 1.76 -11.10
C THR A 70 5.71 2.04 -10.16
N PRO A 71 6.50 1.01 -9.76
CA PRO A 71 7.68 1.21 -8.93
C PRO A 71 8.66 2.23 -9.53
N ASP A 72 9.39 2.93 -8.67
CA ASP A 72 10.38 3.91 -9.09
C ASP A 72 11.56 3.27 -9.88
N GLN A 73 12.39 4.12 -10.48
CA GLN A 73 13.50 3.64 -11.33
C GLN A 73 14.57 2.84 -10.58
N ASP A 74 14.82 3.14 -9.31
CA ASP A 74 15.80 2.41 -8.50
C ASP A 74 15.28 1.00 -8.18
N THR A 75 14.04 0.91 -7.72
CA THR A 75 13.34 -0.36 -7.48
C THR A 75 13.27 -1.20 -8.77
N MET A 76 12.89 -0.59 -9.89
CA MET A 76 12.87 -1.27 -11.20
C MET A 76 14.27 -1.75 -11.62
N SER A 77 15.32 -1.01 -11.30
CA SER A 77 16.71 -1.40 -11.59
C SER A 77 17.18 -2.57 -10.73
N LYS A 78 16.77 -2.60 -9.45
CA LYS A 78 17.03 -3.73 -8.53
C LYS A 78 16.36 -5.01 -9.02
N ILE A 79 15.07 -4.94 -9.36
CA ILE A 79 14.31 -6.09 -9.90
C ILE A 79 15.00 -6.68 -11.13
N ARG A 80 15.38 -5.84 -12.11
CA ARG A 80 16.05 -6.31 -13.33
C ARG A 80 17.39 -6.98 -13.09
N LYS A 81 18.12 -6.57 -12.05
CA LYS A 81 19.42 -7.15 -11.69
C LYS A 81 19.27 -8.46 -10.93
N GLN A 82 18.33 -8.52 -9.99
CA GLN A 82 18.20 -9.63 -9.04
C GLN A 82 17.35 -10.78 -9.58
N ALA A 83 16.35 -10.47 -10.41
CA ALA A 83 15.40 -11.45 -10.94
C ALA A 83 15.04 -11.13 -12.41
N PRO A 84 16.02 -11.14 -13.34
CA PRO A 84 15.82 -10.75 -14.74
C PRO A 84 14.71 -11.55 -15.44
N ASP A 85 14.55 -12.83 -15.09
CA ASP A 85 13.54 -13.70 -15.71
C ASP A 85 12.11 -13.45 -15.18
N ASN A 86 11.98 -12.78 -14.03
CA ASN A 86 10.69 -12.56 -13.35
C ASN A 86 10.26 -11.09 -13.32
N VAL A 87 10.93 -10.20 -14.06
CA VAL A 87 10.69 -8.74 -14.03
C VAL A 87 9.21 -8.41 -14.22
N THR A 88 8.56 -8.97 -15.25
CA THR A 88 7.15 -8.69 -15.53
C THR A 88 6.23 -9.11 -14.40
N GLN A 89 6.47 -10.27 -13.78
CA GLN A 89 5.65 -10.78 -12.70
C GLN A 89 5.80 -9.92 -11.45
N LEU A 90 7.05 -9.63 -11.05
CA LEU A 90 7.35 -8.83 -9.86
C LEU A 90 6.81 -7.40 -9.98
N VAL A 91 6.95 -6.79 -11.16
CA VAL A 91 6.41 -5.44 -11.41
C VAL A 91 4.88 -5.44 -11.39
N THR A 92 4.25 -6.46 -11.96
CA THR A 92 2.78 -6.63 -11.88
C THR A 92 2.32 -6.79 -10.43
N GLN A 93 3.02 -7.59 -9.63
CA GLN A 93 2.72 -7.78 -8.22
C GLN A 93 2.89 -6.47 -7.42
N MET A 94 4.00 -5.75 -7.60
CA MET A 94 4.22 -4.48 -6.91
C MET A 94 3.18 -3.43 -7.29
N ARG A 95 2.74 -3.40 -8.55
CA ARG A 95 1.64 -2.53 -9.00
C ARG A 95 0.34 -2.81 -8.25
N ALA A 96 -0.01 -4.08 -8.06
CA ALA A 96 -1.20 -4.46 -7.29
C ALA A 96 -1.07 -4.02 -5.82
N ILE A 97 0.10 -4.23 -5.20
CA ILE A 97 0.39 -3.80 -3.83
C ILE A 97 0.29 -2.28 -3.70
N ASN A 98 0.93 -1.53 -4.60
CA ASN A 98 0.92 -0.06 -4.58
C ASN A 98 -0.49 0.51 -4.73
N LEU A 99 -1.30 -0.08 -5.63
CA LEU A 99 -2.70 0.31 -5.79
C LEU A 99 -3.49 0.04 -4.51
N ALA A 100 -3.37 -1.15 -3.94
CA ALA A 100 -4.08 -1.54 -2.72
C ALA A 100 -3.72 -0.61 -1.56
N ASN A 101 -2.42 -0.36 -1.34
CA ASN A 101 -1.94 0.57 -0.33
C ASN A 101 -2.51 1.97 -0.52
N GLN A 102 -2.47 2.52 -1.73
CA GLN A 102 -2.98 3.86 -1.99
C GLN A 102 -4.49 3.98 -1.70
N ILE A 103 -5.29 2.97 -2.04
CA ILE A 103 -6.73 2.94 -1.76
C ILE A 103 -6.96 2.76 -0.25
N ILE A 104 -6.33 1.78 0.38
CA ILE A 104 -6.55 1.46 1.78
C ILE A 104 -6.14 2.65 2.66
N GLU A 105 -4.95 3.21 2.47
CA GLU A 105 -4.48 4.35 3.27
C GLU A 105 -5.36 5.59 3.05
N GLY A 106 -5.82 5.83 1.83
CA GLY A 106 -6.79 6.89 1.55
C GLY A 106 -8.11 6.70 2.29
N VAL A 107 -8.65 5.48 2.26
CA VAL A 107 -9.91 5.14 2.95
C VAL A 107 -9.75 5.22 4.47
N LEU A 108 -8.66 4.70 5.02
CA LEU A 108 -8.39 4.76 6.47
C LEU A 108 -8.22 6.20 6.95
N SER A 109 -7.53 7.04 6.18
CA SER A 109 -7.35 8.45 6.50
C SER A 109 -8.70 9.21 6.52
N ASP A 110 -9.55 9.02 5.51
CA ASP A 110 -10.89 9.62 5.49
C ASP A 110 -11.78 9.08 6.62
N TYR A 111 -11.68 7.78 6.94
CA TYR A 111 -12.39 7.17 8.06
C TYR A 111 -11.96 7.75 9.41
N ALA A 112 -10.66 7.86 9.66
CA ALA A 112 -10.10 8.46 10.87
C ALA A 112 -10.59 9.90 11.05
N SER A 113 -10.52 10.70 9.97
CA SER A 113 -11.02 12.08 9.97
C SER A 113 -12.52 12.16 10.26
N THR A 114 -13.33 11.33 9.60
CA THR A 114 -14.80 11.29 9.77
C THR A 114 -15.21 10.89 11.17
N HIS A 115 -14.44 10.03 11.82
CA HIS A 115 -14.71 9.52 13.17
C HIS A 115 -13.97 10.26 14.28
N ASN A 116 -13.26 11.36 13.97
CA ASN A 116 -12.45 12.13 14.91
C ASN A 116 -11.48 11.24 15.71
N ILE A 117 -10.82 10.31 15.02
CA ILE A 117 -9.79 9.46 15.61
C ILE A 117 -8.50 10.27 15.65
N GLU A 118 -8.16 10.78 16.82
CA GLU A 118 -6.92 11.51 17.06
C GLU A 118 -5.84 10.60 17.65
N VAL A 119 -4.61 10.80 17.20
CA VAL A 119 -3.45 10.01 17.65
C VAL A 119 -3.16 10.27 19.12
N ASP A 120 -3.15 9.22 19.93
CA ASP A 120 -2.85 9.30 21.36
C ASP A 120 -1.33 9.42 21.58
N SER A 121 -0.89 10.60 22.05
CA SER A 121 0.53 10.90 22.30
C SER A 121 1.17 9.98 23.33
N ASP A 122 0.42 9.48 24.32
CA ASP A 122 0.95 8.57 25.32
C ASP A 122 1.19 7.18 24.70
N LEU A 123 0.36 6.75 23.76
CA LEU A 123 0.59 5.53 23.00
C LEU A 123 1.82 5.66 22.08
N VAL A 124 2.02 6.83 21.48
CA VAL A 124 3.22 7.15 20.66
C VAL A 124 4.47 7.04 21.51
N GLU A 125 4.49 7.69 22.67
CA GLU A 125 5.65 7.64 23.56
C GLU A 125 5.91 6.22 24.07
N ALA A 126 4.86 5.46 24.40
CA ALA A 126 5.02 4.05 24.78
C ALA A 126 5.58 3.18 23.65
N PHE A 127 5.16 3.43 22.40
CA PHE A 127 5.73 2.74 21.23
C PHE A 127 7.22 3.04 21.09
N LYS A 128 7.59 4.33 21.16
CA LYS A 128 8.99 4.78 21.09
C LYS A 128 9.84 4.19 22.20
N GLN A 129 9.33 4.09 23.41
CA GLN A 129 10.04 3.47 24.54
C GLN A 129 10.34 2.00 24.30
N LYS A 130 9.40 1.26 23.69
CA LYS A 130 9.60 -0.17 23.40
C LYS A 130 10.54 -0.41 22.23
N PHE A 131 10.40 0.32 21.14
CA PHE A 131 11.09 0.01 19.89
C PHE A 131 12.19 1.00 19.48
N GLY A 132 12.23 2.20 20.04
CA GLY A 132 13.12 3.28 19.57
C GLY A 132 14.60 2.89 19.56
N SER A 133 15.06 2.19 20.59
CA SER A 133 16.45 1.73 20.65
C SER A 133 16.81 0.69 19.56
N GLU A 134 15.84 -0.09 19.09
CA GLU A 134 16.04 -1.05 18.00
C GLU A 134 16.13 -0.33 16.65
N TYR A 135 15.22 0.62 16.41
CA TYR A 135 15.23 1.44 15.20
C TYR A 135 16.49 2.30 15.10
N GLU A 136 16.95 2.93 16.18
CA GLU A 136 18.19 3.69 16.19
C GLU A 136 19.41 2.82 15.83
N LYS A 137 19.51 1.62 16.41
CA LYS A 137 20.59 0.68 16.10
C LYS A 137 20.56 0.24 14.63
N ASN A 138 19.37 0.00 14.07
CA ASN A 138 19.23 -0.38 12.68
C ASN A 138 19.61 0.78 11.74
N ASN A 139 19.16 2.00 12.04
CA ASN A 139 19.51 3.20 11.28
C ASN A 139 21.02 3.47 11.30
N GLN A 140 21.68 3.26 12.45
CA GLN A 140 23.14 3.36 12.56
C GLN A 140 23.86 2.31 11.73
N LYS A 141 23.37 1.06 11.68
CA LYS A 141 23.94 0.02 10.81
C LYS A 141 23.82 0.37 9.34
N VAL A 142 22.67 0.92 8.92
CA VAL A 142 22.44 1.36 7.53
C VAL A 142 23.38 2.51 7.19
N ALA A 143 23.53 3.50 8.08
CA ALA A 143 24.46 4.62 7.90
C ALA A 143 25.92 4.15 7.80
N ALA A 144 26.36 3.25 8.70
CA ALA A 144 27.72 2.71 8.67
C ALA A 144 28.02 1.90 7.39
N LYS A 145 27.03 1.19 6.83
CA LYS A 145 27.17 0.52 5.52
C LYS A 145 27.33 1.52 4.38
N LYS A 146 26.60 2.63 4.41
CA LYS A 146 26.72 3.73 3.44
C LYS A 146 28.12 4.34 3.43
N ASP A 147 28.71 4.54 4.62
CA ASP A 147 30.06 5.10 4.75
C ASP A 147 31.15 4.11 4.28
N ALA A 148 31.02 2.83 4.63
CA ALA A 148 31.97 1.79 4.19
C ALA A 148 31.90 1.48 2.67
N GLN A 149 30.75 1.69 2.04
CA GLN A 149 30.55 1.50 0.59
C GLN A 149 31.08 2.67 -0.26
N GLN A 150 31.49 3.79 0.34
CA GLN A 150 32.14 4.89 -0.39
C GLN A 150 33.63 4.63 -0.68
N GLU A 151 34.30 3.69 0.00
CA GLU A 151 35.74 3.43 -0.15
C GLU A 151 36.10 2.28 -1.11
N ASN A 152 35.18 1.37 -1.43
CA ASN A 152 35.43 0.24 -2.34
C ASN A 152 34.54 0.31 -3.58
N ASN A 153 35.14 0.52 -4.75
CA ASN A 153 34.47 0.79 -6.02
C ASN A 153 33.91 -0.48 -6.72
N GLU A 154 33.44 -1.46 -5.95
CA GLU A 154 32.74 -2.66 -6.44
C GLU A 154 31.48 -2.94 -5.61
N LEU A 155 30.34 -3.12 -6.30
CA LEU A 155 28.97 -3.36 -5.81
C LEU A 155 28.26 -2.17 -5.13
N LYS A 156 27.59 -1.36 -5.98
CA LYS A 156 26.57 -0.39 -5.57
C LYS A 156 25.26 -1.10 -5.19
N GLU A 157 25.10 -1.45 -3.92
CA GLU A 157 23.78 -1.63 -3.31
C GLU A 157 23.24 -0.22 -3.02
N SER A 158 22.31 0.28 -3.83
CA SER A 158 21.69 1.58 -3.58
C SER A 158 20.81 1.46 -2.34
N VAL A 159 21.33 1.90 -1.20
CA VAL A 159 20.53 2.25 -0.04
C VAL A 159 19.72 3.48 -0.45
N SER A 160 18.41 3.27 -0.58
CA SER A 160 17.44 4.23 -1.12
C SER A 160 17.08 5.25 -0.02
N ALA A 161 16.55 6.43 -0.38
CA ALA A 161 16.24 7.48 0.59
C ALA A 161 15.09 7.07 1.55
N GLU A 162 14.41 5.99 1.21
CA GLU A 162 13.41 5.26 1.97
C GLU A 162 13.99 4.49 3.18
N ASP A 163 15.32 4.32 3.30
CA ASP A 163 15.95 3.47 4.32
C ASP A 163 16.12 4.12 5.72
N ILE A 164 15.59 5.32 5.96
CA ILE A 164 15.66 5.99 7.27
C ILE A 164 14.36 6.74 7.58
N THR A 165 13.23 6.01 7.72
CA THR A 165 12.05 6.58 8.36
C THR A 165 12.37 6.87 9.84
N SER A 166 11.98 8.05 10.33
CA SER A 166 12.19 8.40 11.74
C SER A 166 11.33 7.52 12.65
N ILE A 167 11.83 7.21 13.84
CA ILE A 167 11.03 6.49 14.85
C ILE A 167 9.75 7.25 15.20
N ASP A 168 9.77 8.58 15.13
CA ASP A 168 8.61 9.42 15.39
C ASP A 168 7.49 9.16 14.37
N GLU A 169 7.85 9.11 13.09
CA GLU A 169 6.89 8.85 12.01
C GLU A 169 6.33 7.43 12.10
N ILE A 170 7.18 6.43 12.37
CA ILE A 170 6.75 5.04 12.56
C ILE A 170 5.79 4.94 13.76
N ALA A 171 6.14 5.55 14.89
CA ALA A 171 5.32 5.51 16.09
C ALA A 171 3.95 6.16 15.86
N LEU A 172 3.92 7.32 15.19
CA LEU A 172 2.67 7.98 14.82
C LEU A 172 1.79 7.07 13.96
N THR A 173 2.33 6.51 12.88
CA THR A 173 1.52 5.68 11.98
C THR A 173 1.06 4.38 12.63
N GLN A 174 1.91 3.72 13.42
CA GLN A 174 1.53 2.48 14.13
C GLN A 174 0.41 2.74 15.15
N VAL A 175 0.47 3.85 15.87
CA VAL A 175 -0.55 4.22 16.86
C VAL A 175 -1.86 4.61 16.18
N GLU A 176 -1.80 5.46 15.15
CA GLU A 176 -2.97 5.85 14.36
C GLU A 176 -3.66 4.61 13.80
N ARG A 177 -2.89 3.71 13.18
CA ARG A 177 -3.37 2.45 12.61
C ARG A 177 -4.09 1.60 13.64
N TRP A 178 -3.47 1.37 14.79
CA TRP A 178 -4.11 0.58 15.86
C TRP A 178 -5.38 1.23 16.39
N GLN A 179 -5.43 2.57 16.52
CA GLN A 179 -6.64 3.27 16.98
C GLN A 179 -7.76 3.18 15.93
N ILE A 180 -7.44 3.28 14.65
CA ILE A 180 -8.37 3.04 13.54
C ILE A 180 -8.90 1.61 13.60
N GLU A 181 -8.02 0.62 13.72
CA GLU A 181 -8.40 -0.80 13.74
C GLU A 181 -9.23 -1.18 14.96
N LYS A 182 -8.90 -0.62 16.13
CA LYS A 182 -9.74 -0.72 17.33
C LYS A 182 -11.14 -0.17 17.08
N HIS A 183 -11.24 0.98 16.40
CA HIS A 183 -12.54 1.57 16.06
C HIS A 183 -13.27 0.72 15.01
N LEU A 184 -12.57 0.22 13.98
CA LEU A 184 -13.13 -0.66 12.96
C LEU A 184 -13.68 -1.96 13.55
N TYR A 185 -12.92 -2.64 14.39
CA TYR A 185 -13.36 -3.86 15.03
C TYR A 185 -14.57 -3.60 15.95
N LYS A 186 -14.59 -2.48 16.67
CA LYS A 186 -15.76 -2.08 17.47
C LYS A 186 -17.01 -1.82 16.60
N THR A 187 -16.83 -1.26 15.41
CA THR A 187 -17.93 -0.90 14.50
C THR A 187 -18.46 -2.09 13.71
N TYR A 188 -17.57 -2.91 13.15
CA TYR A 188 -17.93 -3.97 12.19
C TYR A 188 -17.73 -5.39 12.75
N GLY A 189 -16.85 -5.58 13.73
CA GLY A 189 -16.48 -6.90 14.26
C GLY A 189 -15.79 -7.79 13.22
N GLY A 190 -16.02 -9.10 13.34
CA GLY A 190 -15.58 -10.11 12.39
C GLY A 190 -14.26 -10.80 12.75
N ALA A 191 -13.72 -11.58 11.82
CA ALA A 191 -12.47 -12.32 12.01
C ALA A 191 -11.26 -11.39 12.18
N VAL A 192 -10.35 -11.79 13.08
CA VAL A 192 -9.05 -11.15 13.30
C VAL A 192 -7.96 -12.16 12.98
N ILE A 193 -6.94 -11.72 12.24
CA ILE A 193 -5.80 -12.55 11.86
C ILE A 193 -4.52 -12.00 12.45
N PHE A 194 -3.55 -12.89 12.66
CA PHE A 194 -2.19 -12.50 13.01
C PHE A 194 -1.35 -12.24 11.76
N GLU A 195 -0.85 -11.02 11.61
CA GLU A 195 0.21 -10.69 10.64
C GLU A 195 1.47 -10.23 11.39
N GLN A 196 2.65 -10.45 10.82
CA GLN A 196 3.92 -10.10 11.49
C GLN A 196 4.04 -8.59 11.77
N SER A 197 3.59 -7.74 10.84
CA SER A 197 3.55 -6.28 10.99
C SER A 197 2.30 -5.79 11.74
N ASN A 198 1.24 -6.58 11.77
CA ASN A 198 0.00 -6.30 12.47
C ASN A 198 -0.53 -7.55 13.21
N PRO A 199 -0.10 -7.76 14.47
CA PRO A 199 -0.45 -8.95 15.25
C PRO A 199 -1.95 -9.15 15.52
N SER A 200 -2.81 -8.18 15.20
CA SER A 200 -4.26 -8.26 15.45
C SER A 200 -5.05 -7.52 14.37
N MET A 201 -4.85 -7.91 13.10
CA MET A 201 -5.54 -7.28 11.98
C MET A 201 -7.01 -7.72 11.89
N PRO A 202 -7.99 -6.80 12.00
CA PRO A 202 -9.42 -7.15 11.90
C PRO A 202 -9.86 -7.24 10.42
N VAL A 203 -9.43 -8.30 9.72
CA VAL A 203 -9.58 -8.47 8.26
C VAL A 203 -11.02 -8.32 7.75
N GLU A 204 -12.01 -8.82 8.48
CA GLU A 204 -13.42 -8.67 8.07
C GLU A 204 -13.95 -7.25 8.31
N ALA A 205 -13.44 -6.54 9.34
CA ALA A 205 -13.77 -5.13 9.54
C ALA A 205 -13.20 -4.26 8.41
N TYR A 206 -11.99 -4.58 7.92
CA TYR A 206 -11.44 -3.98 6.71
C TYR A 206 -12.33 -4.23 5.49
N LEU A 207 -12.74 -5.48 5.25
CA LEU A 207 -13.64 -5.83 4.16
C LEU A 207 -14.94 -5.04 4.21
N ALA A 208 -15.55 -4.93 5.40
CA ALA A 208 -16.78 -4.17 5.60
C ALA A 208 -16.60 -2.68 5.26
N LEU A 209 -15.51 -2.06 5.73
CA LEU A 209 -15.17 -0.68 5.42
C LEU A 209 -14.95 -0.47 3.92
N MET A 210 -14.14 -1.31 3.28
CA MET A 210 -13.86 -1.20 1.85
C MET A 210 -15.15 -1.32 1.02
N LYS A 211 -16.02 -2.27 1.35
CA LYS A 211 -17.34 -2.41 0.70
C LYS A 211 -18.22 -1.18 0.91
N GLU A 212 -18.25 -0.62 2.12
CA GLU A 212 -19.00 0.61 2.40
C GLU A 212 -18.52 1.78 1.54
N TYR A 213 -17.21 2.01 1.47
CA TYR A 213 -16.63 3.09 0.68
C TYR A 213 -16.83 2.89 -0.83
N ALA A 214 -16.67 1.66 -1.32
CA ALA A 214 -16.96 1.32 -2.72
C ALA A 214 -18.44 1.56 -3.06
N ASN A 215 -19.37 1.13 -2.21
CA ASN A 215 -20.81 1.34 -2.40
C ASN A 215 -21.22 2.81 -2.39
N LYS A 216 -20.50 3.64 -1.60
CA LYS A 216 -20.65 5.10 -1.59
C LYS A 216 -19.98 5.79 -2.78
N GLY A 217 -19.33 5.05 -3.69
CA GLY A 217 -18.59 5.59 -4.83
C GLY A 217 -17.33 6.36 -4.43
N LYS A 218 -16.80 6.13 -3.22
CA LYS A 218 -15.60 6.81 -2.70
C LYS A 218 -14.33 6.27 -3.33
N PHE A 219 -14.34 5.04 -3.83
CA PHE A 219 -13.31 4.56 -4.74
C PHE A 219 -13.90 3.54 -5.71
N LYS A 220 -13.18 3.27 -6.80
CA LYS A 220 -13.48 2.21 -7.75
C LYS A 220 -12.20 1.78 -8.45
N VAL A 221 -11.88 0.48 -8.47
CA VAL A 221 -10.84 -0.06 -9.34
C VAL A 221 -11.46 -0.33 -10.71
N LEU A 222 -10.91 0.29 -11.76
CA LEU A 222 -11.43 0.26 -13.12
C LEU A 222 -10.81 -0.89 -13.94
N ASP A 223 -9.56 -1.25 -13.65
CA ASP A 223 -8.90 -2.42 -14.23
C ASP A 223 -9.39 -3.70 -13.54
N GLU A 224 -9.97 -4.64 -14.30
CA GLU A 224 -10.61 -5.84 -13.76
C GLU A 224 -9.63 -6.77 -13.03
N ALA A 225 -8.42 -6.95 -13.57
CA ALA A 225 -7.42 -7.86 -12.99
C ALA A 225 -6.80 -7.29 -11.70
N LEU A 226 -6.73 -5.98 -11.57
CA LEU A 226 -6.36 -5.31 -10.32
C LEU A 226 -7.51 -5.30 -9.33
N ALA A 227 -8.76 -5.16 -9.79
CA ALA A 227 -9.93 -5.20 -8.93
C ALA A 227 -10.11 -6.57 -8.26
N GLU A 228 -9.96 -7.66 -9.03
CA GLU A 228 -10.01 -9.03 -8.50
C GLU A 228 -8.96 -9.23 -7.40
N ARG A 229 -7.69 -8.91 -7.67
CA ARG A 229 -6.61 -9.00 -6.69
C ARG A 229 -6.82 -8.13 -5.45
N PHE A 230 -7.38 -6.93 -5.64
CA PHE A 230 -7.67 -6.03 -4.53
C PHE A 230 -8.69 -6.65 -3.56
N TRP A 231 -9.74 -7.31 -4.08
CA TRP A 231 -10.78 -7.91 -3.23
C TRP A 231 -10.36 -9.26 -2.65
N GLU A 232 -9.63 -10.08 -3.41
CA GLU A 232 -9.12 -11.40 -2.98
C GLU A 232 -8.35 -11.32 -1.65
N ALA A 233 -7.59 -10.25 -1.46
CA ALA A 233 -6.88 -9.92 -0.23
C ALA A 233 -7.73 -9.95 1.05
N PHE A 234 -9.05 -9.75 0.94
CA PHE A 234 -9.95 -9.66 2.07
C PHE A 234 -10.89 -10.88 2.20
N GLU A 235 -10.82 -11.84 1.29
CA GLU A 235 -11.75 -12.98 1.24
C GLU A 235 -11.22 -14.22 1.99
N PRO A 236 -12.11 -15.05 2.56
CA PRO A 236 -11.72 -16.31 3.17
C PRO A 236 -11.29 -17.36 2.12
N PRO A 237 -10.55 -18.42 2.50
CA PRO A 237 -10.16 -18.76 3.88
C PRO A 237 -9.02 -17.89 4.41
N TYR A 238 -9.17 -17.42 5.64
CA TYR A 238 -8.13 -16.68 6.33
C TYR A 238 -7.09 -17.61 6.96
N GLU A 239 -5.82 -17.26 6.82
CA GLU A 239 -4.74 -17.90 7.56
C GLU A 239 -4.54 -17.21 8.91
N PHE A 240 -4.05 -17.96 9.91
CA PHE A 240 -3.70 -17.45 11.24
C PHE A 240 -4.83 -16.69 11.97
N VAL A 241 -6.06 -17.19 11.86
CA VAL A 241 -7.22 -16.64 12.57
C VAL A 241 -7.01 -16.75 14.09
N ILE A 242 -7.18 -15.62 14.77
CA ILE A 242 -7.16 -15.52 16.23
C ILE A 242 -8.52 -15.93 16.77
N ALA A 243 -8.56 -16.79 17.78
CA ALA A 243 -9.81 -17.21 18.41
C ALA A 243 -10.56 -15.99 18.98
N PRO A 244 -11.89 -15.88 18.82
CA PRO A 244 -12.64 -14.70 19.25
C PRO A 244 -12.44 -14.32 20.73
N GLU A 245 -12.23 -15.30 21.60
CA GLU A 245 -11.93 -15.13 23.03
C GLU A 245 -10.54 -14.52 23.31
N ASP A 246 -9.59 -14.65 22.36
CA ASP A 246 -8.23 -14.14 22.47
C ASP A 246 -8.07 -12.74 21.83
N VAL A 247 -9.08 -12.27 21.09
CA VAL A 247 -9.06 -10.94 20.46
C VAL A 247 -9.19 -9.85 21.52
N ASN A 248 -8.18 -8.98 21.61
CA ASN A 248 -8.16 -7.89 22.59
C ASN A 248 -7.65 -6.57 22.00
N PHE A 249 -8.57 -5.61 21.81
CA PHE A 249 -8.26 -4.23 21.40
C PHE A 249 -8.31 -3.22 22.57
N ASN A 250 -8.27 -3.67 23.83
CA ASN A 250 -8.25 -2.76 24.97
C ASN A 250 -6.92 -2.01 25.09
N GLN A 251 -5.82 -2.67 24.73
CA GLN A 251 -4.47 -2.10 24.68
C GLN A 251 -3.76 -2.57 23.41
N PRO A 252 -2.82 -1.78 22.86
CA PRO A 252 -2.03 -2.24 21.73
C PRO A 252 -1.05 -3.32 22.16
N TRP A 253 -0.69 -4.21 21.22
CA TRP A 253 0.22 -5.34 21.45
C TRP A 253 1.64 -4.94 21.88
N TRP A 254 2.00 -3.66 21.72
CA TRP A 254 3.26 -3.13 22.23
C TRP A 254 3.21 -2.72 23.70
N ARG A 255 2.04 -2.65 24.33
CA ARG A 255 1.94 -2.35 25.76
C ARG A 255 1.91 -3.59 26.65
#